data_AF-A0A4U1BFV7-F1
#
_entry.id   AF-A0A4U1BFV7-F1
#
_cell.length_a   1.000
_cell.length_b   1.000
_cell.length_c   1.000
_cell.angle_alpha   90.00
_cell.angle_beta   90.00
_cell.angle_gamma   90.00
#
_symmetry.space_group_name_H-M   'P 1'
#
loop_
_entity.id
_entity.type
_entity.pdbx_description
1 polymer ?
#
loop_
_entity_poly.entity_id
_entity_poly.type
_entity_poly.pdbx_seq_one_letter_code
_entity_poly.pdbx_strand_id
1 'polypeptide(L)'
;MFARLLLQFSCLLSLCLSASVWAQLHSVSSSDSLSLALQQAQDGDVIELAAGTYQGQFQIDKSLSLVGEPGAIFDGGGSGSVLKISASGVKIFQLVFQNWGSVVFANDAAIRIMKSASDISISHSQFDGRGFGIHAIEASNIRISNNTMNGDQKAPAVMRGDAIYVKHSTSVTITDNLIQGGRDGIYAESSSGVVIDDNRMSQMQYPVHFMYATDSSASRNRAENVVGGYAIMGSERIKTSHNWVRGATEFGLLLNLSNDSEVSDNWVEQVFNPESDKVFDGEGKGIYIYGAQDNRVFANRIETSQIGIAMAMGGEKNQIHDNAFIHNQVQVKYVGESQLDWSGNYWSSYQGWDLDQDGFGDQFYRPNDALDKLFWIYPEAKFLMSSPAVSVLRWLQQQFAELNPQGITDSQPRLSPLATQAVRGMQP
;
A
#
# COMPACT_ATOMS: atom_id res chain seq x y z
N MET A 1 -65.45 -18.20 -11.67
CA MET A 1 -64.56 -19.33 -12.03
C MET A 1 -63.73 -19.04 -13.28
N PHE A 2 -64.33 -18.50 -14.35
CA PHE A 2 -63.61 -18.10 -15.58
C PHE A 2 -62.49 -17.04 -15.40
N ALA A 3 -62.67 -16.04 -14.54
CA ALA A 3 -61.65 -15.00 -14.31
C ALA A 3 -60.37 -15.52 -13.60
N ARG A 4 -60.48 -16.57 -12.77
CA ARG A 4 -59.31 -17.21 -12.13
C ARG A 4 -58.52 -18.07 -13.10
N LEU A 5 -59.18 -18.70 -14.07
CA LEU A 5 -58.51 -19.45 -15.14
C LEU A 5 -57.72 -18.53 -16.07
N LEU A 6 -58.25 -17.35 -16.41
CA LEU A 6 -57.57 -16.35 -17.24
C LEU A 6 -56.32 -15.75 -16.55
N LEU A 7 -56.39 -15.50 -15.23
CA LEU A 7 -55.22 -15.03 -14.47
C LEU A 7 -54.12 -16.09 -14.36
N GLN A 8 -54.50 -17.36 -14.18
CA GLN A 8 -53.55 -18.48 -14.15
C GLN A 8 -52.92 -18.75 -15.52
N PHE A 9 -53.69 -18.62 -16.62
CA PHE A 9 -53.14 -18.72 -17.97
C PHE A 9 -52.19 -17.57 -18.29
N SER A 10 -52.48 -16.34 -17.83
CA SER A 10 -51.61 -15.19 -18.03
C SER A 10 -50.30 -15.26 -17.23
N CYS A 11 -50.32 -15.86 -16.03
CA CYS A 11 -49.09 -16.10 -15.24
C CYS A 11 -48.25 -17.25 -15.80
N LEU A 12 -48.86 -18.29 -16.39
CA LEU A 12 -48.13 -19.37 -17.08
C LEU A 12 -47.54 -18.89 -18.42
N LEU A 13 -48.21 -17.98 -19.13
CA LEU A 13 -47.65 -17.37 -20.35
C LEU A 13 -46.48 -16.43 -20.05
N SER A 14 -46.52 -15.68 -18.94
CA SER A 14 -45.39 -14.83 -18.52
C SER A 14 -44.20 -15.61 -17.97
N LEU A 15 -44.42 -16.80 -17.38
CA LEU A 15 -43.33 -17.73 -17.01
C LEU A 15 -42.74 -18.51 -18.20
N CYS A 16 -43.48 -18.66 -19.31
CA CYS A 16 -42.94 -19.26 -20.53
C CYS A 16 -42.28 -18.23 -21.47
N LEU A 17 -42.50 -16.93 -21.23
CA LEU A 17 -41.88 -15.80 -21.96
C LEU A 17 -40.67 -15.20 -21.23
N SER A 18 -40.27 -15.73 -20.08
CA SER A 18 -38.90 -15.53 -19.60
C SER A 18 -37.98 -16.28 -20.56
N ALA A 19 -37.59 -15.59 -21.63
CA ALA A 19 -36.51 -16.00 -22.50
C ALA A 19 -35.38 -16.46 -21.59
N SER A 20 -35.09 -17.76 -21.65
CA SER A 20 -33.96 -18.32 -20.95
C SER A 20 -32.74 -17.56 -21.44
N VAL A 21 -32.24 -16.60 -20.66
CA VAL A 21 -31.01 -15.87 -20.97
C VAL A 21 -29.88 -16.86 -20.71
N TRP A 22 -29.63 -17.72 -21.68
CA TRP A 22 -28.44 -18.55 -21.70
C TRP A 22 -27.29 -17.64 -22.11
N ALA A 23 -26.30 -17.49 -21.23
CA ALA A 23 -25.04 -16.85 -21.58
C ALA A 23 -24.49 -17.51 -22.85
N GLN A 24 -24.37 -16.73 -23.93
CA GLN A 24 -23.82 -17.21 -25.19
C GLN A 24 -22.30 -17.16 -25.13
N LEU A 25 -21.67 -18.19 -25.70
CA LEU A 25 -20.23 -18.23 -25.91
C LEU A 25 -19.89 -17.70 -27.30
N HIS A 26 -18.99 -16.72 -27.37
CA HIS A 26 -18.45 -16.16 -28.60
C HIS A 26 -16.95 -16.42 -28.68
N SER A 27 -16.50 -17.25 -29.63
CA SER A 27 -15.07 -17.47 -29.86
C SER A 27 -14.54 -16.47 -30.90
N VAL A 28 -13.47 -15.76 -30.57
CA VAL A 28 -12.87 -14.71 -31.43
C VAL A 28 -11.39 -14.95 -31.63
N SER A 29 -10.86 -14.62 -32.82
CA SER A 29 -9.46 -14.88 -33.19
C SER A 29 -8.77 -13.70 -33.89
N SER A 30 -9.42 -12.53 -33.93
CA SER A 30 -8.90 -11.30 -34.52
C SER A 30 -9.55 -10.07 -33.90
N SER A 31 -8.93 -8.89 -34.05
CA SER A 31 -9.51 -7.61 -33.60
C SER A 31 -10.91 -7.34 -34.17
N ASP A 32 -11.13 -7.67 -35.44
CA ASP A 32 -12.43 -7.46 -36.10
C ASP A 32 -13.50 -8.37 -35.50
N SER A 33 -13.18 -9.64 -35.27
CA SER A 33 -14.12 -10.60 -34.64
C SER A 33 -14.42 -10.23 -33.19
N LEU A 34 -13.43 -9.73 -32.43
CA LEU A 34 -13.62 -9.23 -31.08
C LEU A 34 -14.53 -8.00 -31.06
N SER A 35 -14.30 -7.03 -31.95
CA SER A 35 -15.12 -5.83 -32.05
C SER A 35 -16.58 -6.17 -32.37
N LEU A 36 -16.79 -7.10 -33.30
CA LEU A 36 -18.12 -7.59 -33.66
C LEU A 36 -18.79 -8.32 -32.48
N ALA A 37 -18.05 -9.19 -31.79
CA ALA A 37 -18.56 -9.93 -30.64
C ALA A 37 -18.97 -8.98 -29.50
N LEU A 38 -18.16 -7.98 -29.17
CA LEU A 38 -18.51 -6.95 -28.17
C LEU A 38 -19.78 -6.20 -28.56
N GLN A 39 -19.92 -5.83 -29.84
CA GLN A 39 -21.12 -5.16 -30.36
C GLN A 39 -22.36 -6.05 -30.27
N GLN A 40 -22.24 -7.36 -30.49
CA GLN A 40 -23.37 -8.31 -30.56
C GLN A 40 -23.70 -8.99 -29.23
N ALA A 41 -22.77 -9.01 -28.28
CA ALA A 41 -22.94 -9.68 -26.98
C ALA A 41 -24.19 -9.19 -26.25
N GLN A 42 -24.71 -10.02 -25.37
CA GLN A 42 -25.75 -9.69 -24.40
C GLN A 42 -25.20 -9.76 -22.98
N ASP A 43 -25.95 -9.20 -22.03
CA ASP A 43 -25.59 -9.31 -20.62
C ASP A 43 -25.54 -10.79 -20.20
N GLY A 44 -24.42 -11.18 -19.58
CA GLY A 44 -24.11 -12.54 -19.16
C GLY A 44 -23.20 -13.32 -20.12
N ASP A 45 -22.98 -12.83 -21.35
CA ASP A 45 -22.20 -13.57 -22.36
C ASP A 45 -20.73 -13.74 -21.97
N VAL A 46 -20.11 -14.74 -22.61
CA VAL A 46 -18.67 -15.02 -22.52
C VAL A 46 -18.05 -14.86 -23.90
N ILE A 47 -16.98 -14.08 -23.99
CA ILE A 47 -16.16 -13.96 -25.19
C ILE A 47 -14.82 -14.65 -24.89
N GLU A 48 -14.55 -15.73 -25.61
CA GLU A 48 -13.30 -16.48 -25.55
C GLU A 48 -12.35 -15.99 -26.65
N LEU A 49 -11.15 -15.56 -26.26
CA LEU A 49 -10.13 -15.05 -27.15
C LEU A 49 -9.10 -16.14 -27.40
N ALA A 50 -9.01 -16.60 -28.64
CA ALA A 50 -7.94 -17.50 -29.07
C ALA A 50 -6.56 -16.84 -28.92
N ALA A 51 -5.51 -17.65 -28.84
CA ALA A 51 -4.14 -17.12 -28.84
C ALA A 51 -3.87 -16.25 -30.09
N GLY A 52 -3.36 -15.03 -29.87
CA GLY A 52 -3.18 -14.05 -30.94
C GLY A 52 -3.13 -12.62 -30.43
N THR A 53 -2.81 -11.68 -31.32
CA THR A 53 -2.73 -10.26 -30.99
C THR A 53 -3.97 -9.51 -31.47
N TYR A 54 -4.65 -8.86 -30.54
CA TYR A 54 -5.81 -8.00 -30.72
C TYR A 54 -5.33 -6.55 -30.65
N GLN A 55 -4.96 -6.02 -31.80
CA GLN A 55 -4.51 -4.63 -31.96
C GLN A 55 -5.71 -3.68 -31.84
N GLY A 56 -5.56 -2.63 -31.03
CA GLY A 56 -6.51 -1.52 -30.96
C GLY A 56 -7.00 -1.21 -29.55
N GLN A 57 -8.09 -0.45 -29.50
CA GLN A 57 -8.75 -0.03 -28.27
C GLN A 57 -10.19 -0.54 -28.30
N PHE A 58 -10.65 -1.09 -27.18
CA PHE A 58 -11.93 -1.77 -27.08
C PHE A 58 -12.75 -1.18 -25.93
N GLN A 59 -14.08 -1.25 -26.06
CA GLN A 59 -15.03 -0.80 -25.05
C GLN A 59 -15.95 -1.95 -24.66
N ILE A 60 -16.16 -2.12 -23.35
CA ILE A 60 -17.13 -3.04 -22.77
C ILE A 60 -18.24 -2.22 -22.12
N ASP A 61 -19.40 -2.22 -22.75
CA ASP A 61 -20.61 -1.53 -22.32
C ASP A 61 -21.75 -2.47 -21.91
N LYS A 62 -21.45 -3.78 -21.81
CA LYS A 62 -22.37 -4.83 -21.34
C LYS A 62 -21.73 -5.68 -20.24
N SER A 63 -22.55 -6.29 -19.41
CA SER A 63 -22.09 -7.22 -18.37
C SER A 63 -21.64 -8.52 -19.03
N LEU A 64 -20.34 -8.80 -19.12
CA LEU A 64 -19.83 -9.99 -19.82
C LEU A 64 -18.48 -10.46 -19.27
N SER A 65 -18.05 -11.64 -19.70
CA SER A 65 -16.71 -12.17 -19.39
C SER A 65 -15.82 -12.19 -20.63
N LEU A 66 -14.60 -11.65 -20.52
CA LEU A 66 -13.51 -11.88 -21.47
C LEU A 66 -12.56 -12.93 -20.89
N VAL A 67 -12.37 -14.02 -21.63
CA VAL A 67 -11.54 -15.16 -21.23
C VAL A 67 -10.49 -15.40 -22.31
N GLY A 68 -9.21 -15.25 -21.98
CA GLY A 68 -8.12 -15.50 -22.92
C GLY A 68 -7.58 -16.91 -22.85
N GLU A 69 -7.37 -17.54 -24.00
CA GLU A 69 -6.41 -18.63 -24.11
C GLU A 69 -4.98 -18.12 -23.84
N PRO A 70 -4.05 -18.96 -23.36
CA PRO A 70 -2.66 -18.55 -23.18
C PRO A 70 -2.07 -17.95 -24.47
N GLY A 71 -1.68 -16.69 -24.40
CA GLY A 71 -1.17 -15.94 -25.57
C GLY A 71 -2.19 -15.03 -26.26
N ALA A 72 -3.40 -14.86 -25.71
CA ALA A 72 -4.31 -13.79 -26.13
C ALA A 72 -3.81 -12.43 -25.61
N ILE A 73 -3.31 -11.60 -26.53
CA ILE A 73 -2.63 -10.34 -26.25
C ILE A 73 -3.45 -9.16 -26.79
N PHE A 74 -3.84 -8.25 -25.92
CA PHE A 74 -4.29 -6.93 -26.30
C PHE A 74 -3.10 -5.98 -26.46
N ASP A 75 -2.99 -5.33 -27.61
CA ASP A 75 -1.91 -4.37 -27.91
C ASP A 75 -2.50 -3.00 -28.24
N GLY A 76 -2.14 -2.00 -27.44
CA GLY A 76 -2.65 -0.63 -27.55
C GLY A 76 -1.95 0.24 -28.59
N GLY A 77 -0.91 -0.25 -29.27
CA GLY A 77 -0.19 0.52 -30.28
C GLY A 77 0.53 1.77 -29.76
N GLY A 78 0.75 1.87 -28.45
CA GLY A 78 1.41 2.97 -27.76
C GLY A 78 0.52 4.19 -27.50
N SER A 79 -0.81 4.06 -27.62
CA SER A 79 -1.73 5.19 -27.51
C SER A 79 -3.02 4.84 -26.76
N GLY A 80 -3.48 5.76 -25.91
CA GLY A 80 -4.77 5.67 -25.24
C GLY A 80 -4.88 4.51 -24.27
N SER A 81 -6.11 4.22 -23.85
CA SER A 81 -6.41 3.05 -23.02
C SER A 81 -6.85 1.86 -23.88
N VAL A 82 -6.32 0.68 -23.59
CA VAL A 82 -6.60 -0.54 -24.37
C VAL A 82 -8.03 -1.03 -24.15
N LEU A 83 -8.46 -1.17 -22.90
CA LEU A 83 -9.82 -1.62 -22.57
C LEU A 83 -10.52 -0.59 -21.70
N LYS A 84 -11.66 -0.06 -22.16
CA LYS A 84 -12.53 0.82 -21.37
C LYS A 84 -13.78 0.07 -20.94
N ILE A 85 -14.00 -0.02 -19.63
CA ILE A 85 -15.13 -0.74 -19.05
C ILE A 85 -16.12 0.26 -18.46
N SER A 86 -17.29 0.38 -19.07
CA SER A 86 -18.40 1.22 -18.57
C SER A 86 -19.56 0.43 -18.00
N ALA A 87 -19.65 -0.88 -18.28
CA ALA A 87 -20.64 -1.76 -17.69
C ALA A 87 -20.21 -2.32 -16.33
N SER A 88 -21.22 -2.74 -15.56
CA SER A 88 -21.02 -3.53 -14.33
C SER A 88 -21.02 -5.02 -14.63
N GLY A 89 -20.51 -5.84 -13.71
CA GLY A 89 -20.53 -7.31 -13.82
C GLY A 89 -19.48 -7.90 -14.78
N VAL A 90 -18.49 -7.10 -15.19
CA VAL A 90 -17.48 -7.52 -16.17
C VAL A 90 -16.38 -8.36 -15.52
N LYS A 91 -16.03 -9.46 -16.19
CA LYS A 91 -14.93 -10.35 -15.76
C LYS A 91 -13.85 -10.42 -16.81
N ILE A 92 -12.61 -10.24 -16.41
CA ILE A 92 -11.41 -10.31 -17.24
C ILE A 92 -10.53 -11.42 -16.66
N PHE A 93 -10.27 -12.44 -17.46
CA PHE A 93 -9.51 -13.62 -17.02
C PHE A 93 -8.46 -14.02 -18.06
N GLN A 94 -7.22 -14.18 -17.60
CA GLN A 94 -6.11 -14.76 -18.37
C GLN A 94 -5.83 -14.04 -19.70
N LEU A 95 -5.64 -12.72 -19.63
CA LEU A 95 -5.29 -11.89 -20.78
C LEU A 95 -3.94 -11.23 -20.59
N VAL A 96 -3.26 -10.95 -21.70
CA VAL A 96 -2.03 -10.15 -21.72
C VAL A 96 -2.37 -8.78 -22.26
N PHE A 97 -1.97 -7.73 -21.57
CA PHE A 97 -2.08 -6.34 -22.02
C PHE A 97 -0.68 -5.78 -22.22
N GLN A 98 -0.43 -5.17 -23.37
CA GLN A 98 0.84 -4.52 -23.66
C GLN A 98 0.67 -3.20 -24.41
N ASN A 99 1.70 -2.37 -24.34
CA ASN A 99 1.88 -1.23 -25.24
C ASN A 99 0.66 -0.29 -25.31
N TRP A 100 0.05 0.01 -24.16
CA TRP A 100 -0.93 1.09 -24.05
C TRP A 100 -0.24 2.46 -23.98
N GLY A 101 -1.01 3.54 -24.07
CA GLY A 101 -0.48 4.90 -23.97
C GLY A 101 0.17 5.18 -22.61
N SER A 102 1.00 6.22 -22.56
CA SER A 102 1.74 6.60 -21.35
C SER A 102 1.42 8.01 -20.86
N VAL A 103 0.35 8.63 -21.36
CA VAL A 103 -0.01 10.00 -20.98
C VAL A 103 -0.76 9.97 -19.65
N VAL A 104 -0.03 10.20 -18.55
CA VAL A 104 -0.57 10.22 -17.18
C VAL A 104 -1.76 11.18 -17.06
N PHE A 105 -1.67 12.38 -17.64
CA PHE A 105 -2.75 13.38 -17.61
C PHE A 105 -4.01 12.96 -18.38
N ALA A 106 -3.87 12.10 -19.40
CA ALA A 106 -5.01 11.51 -20.11
C ALA A 106 -5.58 10.29 -19.36
N ASN A 107 -4.84 9.79 -18.36
CA ASN A 107 -5.05 8.52 -17.68
C ASN A 107 -5.11 7.35 -18.68
N ASP A 108 -4.10 7.28 -19.54
CA ASP A 108 -3.87 6.11 -20.39
C ASP A 108 -3.61 4.87 -19.53
N ALA A 109 -4.33 3.79 -19.80
CA ALA A 109 -4.30 2.59 -18.99
C ALA A 109 -4.45 1.30 -19.83
N ALA A 110 -3.93 0.17 -19.36
CA ALA A 110 -4.30 -1.11 -19.97
C ALA A 110 -5.80 -1.37 -19.81
N ILE A 111 -6.31 -1.21 -18.59
CA ILE A 111 -7.74 -1.30 -18.29
C ILE A 111 -8.17 -0.02 -17.57
N ARG A 112 -9.17 0.66 -18.14
CA ARG A 112 -9.81 1.82 -17.54
C ARG A 112 -11.24 1.47 -17.13
N ILE A 113 -11.49 1.46 -15.83
CA ILE A 113 -12.83 1.27 -15.25
C ILE A 113 -13.46 2.65 -15.07
N MET A 114 -14.60 2.84 -15.73
CA MET A 114 -15.29 4.13 -15.79
C MET A 114 -16.23 4.33 -14.61
N LYS A 115 -16.63 5.58 -14.41
CA LYS A 115 -17.59 6.00 -13.38
C LYS A 115 -18.86 5.14 -13.38
N SER A 116 -19.33 4.82 -12.18
CA SER A 116 -20.53 4.01 -11.90
C SER A 116 -20.44 2.54 -12.29
N ALA A 117 -19.31 2.05 -12.81
CA ALA A 117 -19.11 0.61 -13.00
C ALA A 117 -18.98 -0.09 -11.65
N SER A 118 -19.54 -1.29 -11.55
CA SER A 118 -19.50 -2.10 -10.34
C SER A 118 -19.32 -3.58 -10.64
N ASP A 119 -18.95 -4.37 -9.63
CA ASP A 119 -18.82 -5.83 -9.71
C ASP A 119 -17.85 -6.28 -10.82
N ILE A 120 -16.68 -5.64 -10.86
CA ILE A 120 -15.63 -5.93 -11.84
C ILE A 120 -14.63 -6.91 -11.25
N SER A 121 -14.23 -7.92 -12.03
CA SER A 121 -13.13 -8.83 -11.64
C SER A 121 -12.06 -8.89 -12.72
N ILE A 122 -10.80 -8.74 -12.32
CA ILE A 122 -9.62 -8.82 -13.20
C ILE A 122 -8.64 -9.78 -12.56
N SER A 123 -8.39 -10.91 -13.20
CA SER A 123 -7.50 -11.92 -12.62
C SER A 123 -6.66 -12.70 -13.61
N HIS A 124 -5.57 -13.28 -13.10
CA HIS A 124 -4.65 -14.14 -13.86
C HIS A 124 -4.09 -13.48 -15.13
N SER A 125 -4.06 -12.16 -15.17
CA SER A 125 -3.70 -11.38 -16.34
C SER A 125 -2.31 -10.76 -16.20
N GLN A 126 -1.67 -10.48 -17.33
CA GLN A 126 -0.33 -9.90 -17.40
C GLN A 126 -0.38 -8.51 -18.01
N PHE A 127 0.41 -7.59 -17.45
CA PHE A 127 0.44 -6.19 -17.86
C PHE A 127 1.90 -5.77 -18.09
N ASP A 128 2.21 -5.28 -19.29
CA ASP A 128 3.54 -4.74 -19.64
C ASP A 128 3.41 -3.38 -20.34
N GLY A 129 3.71 -2.30 -19.62
CA GLY A 129 3.53 -0.96 -20.17
C GLY A 129 3.88 0.17 -19.21
N ARG A 130 3.81 1.41 -19.73
CA ARG A 130 4.34 2.61 -19.04
C ARG A 130 3.26 3.42 -18.31
N GLY A 131 2.04 3.45 -18.86
CA GLY A 131 0.90 4.15 -18.27
C GLY A 131 0.33 3.39 -17.07
N PHE A 132 -0.91 3.68 -16.70
CA PHE A 132 -1.56 2.95 -15.61
C PHE A 132 -1.82 1.50 -16.01
N GLY A 133 -1.64 0.53 -15.11
CA GLY A 133 -2.08 -0.84 -15.39
C GLY A 133 -3.60 -0.91 -15.38
N ILE A 134 -4.17 -0.79 -14.18
CA ILE A 134 -5.61 -0.71 -13.96
C ILE A 134 -5.93 0.64 -13.33
N HIS A 135 -6.84 1.39 -13.95
CA HIS A 135 -7.23 2.72 -13.50
C HIS A 135 -8.75 2.80 -13.33
N ALA A 136 -9.21 2.92 -12.09
CA ALA A 136 -10.63 2.99 -11.72
C ALA A 136 -10.99 4.33 -11.09
N ILE A 137 -12.09 4.93 -11.54
CA ILE A 137 -12.64 6.16 -10.97
C ILE A 137 -14.12 5.97 -10.66
N GLU A 138 -14.54 6.38 -9.45
CA GLU A 138 -15.95 6.42 -9.05
C GLU A 138 -16.67 5.09 -9.29
N ALA A 139 -16.01 3.99 -8.95
CA ALA A 139 -16.47 2.62 -9.18
C ALA A 139 -16.55 1.83 -7.87
N SER A 140 -17.22 0.67 -7.89
CA SER A 140 -17.42 -0.12 -6.66
C SER A 140 -17.28 -1.62 -6.85
N ASN A 141 -17.04 -2.37 -5.77
CA ASN A 141 -16.98 -3.83 -5.77
C ASN A 141 -16.00 -4.40 -6.82
N ILE A 142 -14.77 -3.86 -6.84
CA ILE A 142 -13.73 -4.28 -7.78
C ILE A 142 -12.83 -5.34 -7.12
N ARG A 143 -12.54 -6.42 -7.84
CA ARG A 143 -11.59 -7.47 -7.43
C ARG A 143 -10.45 -7.58 -8.44
N ILE A 144 -9.23 -7.33 -7.98
CA ILE A 144 -8.01 -7.44 -8.80
C ILE A 144 -7.12 -8.48 -8.13
N SER A 145 -6.95 -9.65 -8.76
CA SER A 145 -6.23 -10.74 -8.11
C SER A 145 -5.35 -11.59 -9.02
N ASN A 146 -4.25 -12.12 -8.49
CA ASN A 146 -3.38 -13.06 -9.21
C ASN A 146 -2.84 -12.49 -10.54
N ASN A 147 -2.62 -11.18 -10.63
CA ASN A 147 -2.07 -10.55 -11.83
C ASN A 147 -0.55 -10.33 -11.71
N THR A 148 0.13 -10.28 -12.84
CA THR A 148 1.53 -9.87 -12.94
C THR A 148 1.63 -8.54 -13.69
N MET A 149 2.27 -7.54 -13.09
CA MET A 149 2.34 -6.18 -13.65
C MET A 149 3.78 -5.68 -13.68
N ASN A 150 4.25 -5.33 -14.87
CA ASN A 150 5.57 -4.77 -15.13
C ASN A 150 5.44 -3.34 -15.65
N GLY A 151 5.86 -2.38 -14.84
CA GLY A 151 5.91 -0.96 -15.20
C GLY A 151 7.29 -0.52 -15.72
N ASP A 152 7.33 0.58 -16.45
CA ASP A 152 8.58 1.14 -17.00
C ASP A 152 9.52 1.68 -15.92
N GLN A 153 10.67 1.04 -15.70
CA GLN A 153 11.67 1.49 -14.73
C GLN A 153 12.66 2.53 -15.26
N LYS A 154 12.70 2.72 -16.58
CA LYS A 154 13.68 3.61 -17.23
C LYS A 154 13.21 5.07 -17.23
N ALA A 155 11.89 5.28 -17.17
CA ALA A 155 11.33 6.62 -17.06
C ALA A 155 11.50 7.20 -15.64
N PRO A 156 11.73 8.52 -15.53
CA PRO A 156 11.56 9.26 -14.29
C PRO A 156 10.21 8.97 -13.63
N ALA A 157 10.20 8.88 -12.29
CA ALA A 157 9.05 8.46 -11.50
C ALA A 157 7.73 9.17 -11.86
N VAL A 158 7.81 10.49 -12.04
CA VAL A 158 6.67 11.35 -12.37
C VAL A 158 6.03 11.09 -13.73
N MET A 159 6.73 10.39 -14.63
CA MET A 159 6.22 10.05 -15.97
C MET A 159 5.66 8.62 -16.06
N ARG A 160 5.70 7.87 -14.96
CA ARG A 160 5.18 6.49 -14.89
C ARG A 160 3.75 6.52 -14.38
N GLY A 161 2.90 5.64 -14.91
CA GLY A 161 1.62 5.33 -14.28
C GLY A 161 1.80 4.44 -13.05
N ASP A 162 0.76 4.42 -12.22
CA ASP A 162 0.67 3.47 -11.11
C ASP A 162 0.17 2.12 -11.64
N ALA A 163 0.60 1.01 -11.04
CA ALA A 163 0.17 -0.30 -11.52
C ALA A 163 -1.34 -0.50 -11.31
N ILE A 164 -1.85 -0.10 -10.13
CA ILE A 164 -3.27 -0.05 -9.82
C ILE A 164 -3.59 1.30 -9.18
N TYR A 165 -4.42 2.09 -9.83
CA TYR A 165 -4.91 3.37 -9.34
C TYR A 165 -6.43 3.32 -9.15
N VAL A 166 -6.89 3.59 -7.93
CA VAL A 166 -8.32 3.67 -7.59
C VAL A 166 -8.64 5.01 -6.94
N LYS A 167 -9.60 5.73 -7.52
CA LYS A 167 -10.01 7.06 -7.05
C LYS A 167 -11.51 7.10 -6.80
N HIS A 168 -11.93 7.70 -5.68
CA HIS A 168 -13.35 7.84 -5.32
C HIS A 168 -14.14 6.53 -5.40
N SER A 169 -13.46 5.41 -5.12
CA SER A 169 -14.02 4.08 -5.31
C SER A 169 -14.28 3.40 -3.96
N THR A 170 -15.19 2.44 -3.93
CA THR A 170 -15.60 1.76 -2.70
C THR A 170 -15.53 0.24 -2.84
N SER A 171 -15.22 -0.46 -1.75
CA SER A 171 -15.21 -1.93 -1.72
C SER A 171 -14.28 -2.54 -2.79
N VAL A 172 -13.01 -2.14 -2.78
CA VAL A 172 -11.98 -2.63 -3.72
C VAL A 172 -11.11 -3.65 -3.02
N THR A 173 -10.92 -4.83 -3.62
CA THR A 173 -10.02 -5.87 -3.11
C THR A 173 -8.90 -6.15 -4.10
N ILE A 174 -7.66 -6.03 -3.64
CA ILE A 174 -6.44 -6.19 -4.44
C ILE A 174 -5.57 -7.25 -3.74
N THR A 175 -5.51 -8.44 -4.34
CA THR A 175 -4.97 -9.65 -3.68
C THR A 175 -4.00 -10.44 -4.54
N ASP A 176 -2.95 -11.01 -3.97
CA ASP A 176 -2.09 -11.98 -4.65
C ASP A 176 -1.45 -11.46 -5.97
N ASN A 177 -1.21 -10.15 -6.11
CA ASN A 177 -0.59 -9.60 -7.31
C ASN A 177 0.93 -9.52 -7.17
N LEU A 178 1.64 -9.73 -8.29
CA LEU A 178 3.07 -9.48 -8.43
C LEU A 178 3.27 -8.21 -9.25
N ILE A 179 3.81 -7.16 -8.63
CA ILE A 179 3.95 -5.83 -9.24
C ILE A 179 5.42 -5.40 -9.18
N GLN A 180 5.98 -5.04 -10.31
CA GLN A 180 7.36 -4.58 -10.41
C GLN A 180 7.45 -3.33 -11.26
N GLY A 181 8.15 -2.31 -10.77
CA GLY A 181 8.23 -1.02 -11.48
C GLY A 181 6.96 -0.18 -11.37
N GLY A 182 6.86 0.84 -12.23
CA GLY A 182 5.80 1.85 -12.17
C GLY A 182 6.13 2.99 -11.19
N ARG A 183 5.21 3.97 -11.08
CA ARG A 183 5.34 5.03 -10.06
C ARG A 183 4.98 4.47 -8.69
N ASP A 184 3.70 4.29 -8.39
CA ASP A 184 3.24 3.54 -7.23
C ASP A 184 2.72 2.15 -7.64
N GLY A 185 2.77 1.19 -6.72
CA GLY A 185 2.20 -0.14 -6.93
C GLY A 185 0.68 -0.06 -6.89
N ILE A 186 0.15 0.24 -5.70
CA ILE A 186 -1.28 0.39 -5.45
C ILE A 186 -1.53 1.75 -4.83
N TYR A 187 -2.21 2.62 -5.58
CA TYR A 187 -2.56 3.96 -5.13
C TYR A 187 -4.09 4.09 -4.98
N ALA A 188 -4.53 4.26 -3.74
CA ALA A 188 -5.93 4.48 -3.38
C ALA A 188 -6.15 5.92 -2.91
N GLU A 189 -6.81 6.71 -3.75
CA GLU A 189 -7.08 8.13 -3.51
C GLU A 189 -8.57 8.35 -3.20
N SER A 190 -8.87 9.05 -2.09
CA SER A 190 -10.23 9.44 -1.71
C SER A 190 -11.24 8.29 -1.78
N SER A 191 -10.81 7.09 -1.40
CA SER A 191 -11.54 5.81 -1.56
C SER A 191 -11.78 5.16 -0.19
N SER A 192 -12.77 4.28 -0.09
CA SER A 192 -13.09 3.61 1.18
C SER A 192 -13.34 2.11 1.03
N GLY A 193 -13.12 1.35 2.11
CA GLY A 193 -13.25 -0.11 2.05
C GLY A 193 -12.27 -0.77 1.08
N VAL A 194 -11.07 -0.22 0.93
CA VAL A 194 -10.01 -0.79 0.09
C VAL A 194 -9.22 -1.81 0.90
N VAL A 195 -9.14 -3.04 0.40
CA VAL A 195 -8.42 -4.15 1.02
C VAL A 195 -7.27 -4.56 0.11
N ILE A 196 -6.04 -4.34 0.56
CA ILE A 196 -4.80 -4.67 -0.15
C ILE A 196 -4.09 -5.78 0.61
N ASP A 197 -4.11 -7.00 0.09
CA ASP A 197 -3.64 -8.17 0.83
C ASP A 197 -2.75 -9.12 0.03
N ASP A 198 -1.66 -9.61 0.64
CA ASP A 198 -0.75 -10.62 0.08
C ASP A 198 -0.18 -10.27 -1.32
N ASN A 199 0.12 -8.99 -1.56
CA ASN A 199 0.77 -8.55 -2.81
C ASN A 199 2.29 -8.48 -2.66
N ARG A 200 3.01 -8.76 -3.75
CA ARG A 200 4.48 -8.66 -3.83
C ARG A 200 4.87 -7.51 -4.75
N MET A 201 5.60 -6.54 -4.22
CA MET A 201 5.89 -5.28 -4.88
C MET A 201 7.39 -4.98 -4.85
N SER A 202 7.96 -4.53 -5.97
CA SER A 202 9.37 -4.08 -5.97
C SER A 202 9.68 -2.96 -6.96
N GLN A 203 10.75 -2.21 -6.67
CA GLN A 203 11.35 -1.24 -7.61
C GLN A 203 10.40 -0.11 -8.04
N MET A 204 9.67 0.46 -7.08
CA MET A 204 8.70 1.54 -7.28
C MET A 204 8.86 2.64 -6.22
N GLN A 205 8.11 3.72 -6.36
CA GLN A 205 8.10 4.80 -5.38
C GLN A 205 7.44 4.31 -4.08
N TYR A 206 6.13 4.05 -4.10
CA TYR A 206 5.42 3.46 -2.97
C TYR A 206 4.71 2.15 -3.35
N PRO A 207 4.92 1.04 -2.63
CA PRO A 207 4.16 -0.20 -2.84
C PRO A 207 2.67 0.01 -2.60
N VAL A 208 2.32 0.64 -1.48
CA VAL A 208 0.95 0.99 -1.13
C VAL A 208 0.91 2.44 -0.71
N HIS A 209 -0.01 3.18 -1.31
CA HIS A 209 -0.24 4.58 -1.04
C HIS A 209 -1.73 4.81 -0.79
N PHE A 210 -2.08 5.17 0.43
CA PHE A 210 -3.39 5.69 0.79
C PHE A 210 -3.33 7.21 0.84
N MET A 211 -4.16 7.90 0.05
CA MET A 211 -4.29 9.35 0.08
C MET A 211 -5.74 9.74 0.28
N TYR A 212 -6.07 10.33 1.43
CA TYR A 212 -7.45 10.65 1.82
C TYR A 212 -8.38 9.42 1.81
N ALA A 213 -7.85 8.24 2.10
CA ALA A 213 -8.62 7.00 2.18
C ALA A 213 -9.24 6.83 3.57
N THR A 214 -10.30 6.04 3.64
CA THR A 214 -10.99 5.74 4.90
C THR A 214 -11.34 4.26 5.01
N ASP A 215 -11.42 3.73 6.23
CA ASP A 215 -11.97 2.39 6.52
C ASP A 215 -11.37 1.29 5.61
N SER A 216 -10.04 1.31 5.49
CA SER A 216 -9.28 0.51 4.53
C SER A 216 -8.12 -0.22 5.20
N SER A 217 -7.54 -1.21 4.53
CA SER A 217 -6.48 -2.02 5.12
C SER A 217 -5.43 -2.44 4.10
N ALA A 218 -4.18 -2.49 4.55
CA ALA A 218 -3.07 -3.15 3.87
C ALA A 218 -2.50 -4.24 4.79
N SER A 219 -2.55 -5.50 4.38
CA SER A 219 -1.99 -6.60 5.17
C SER A 219 -1.18 -7.62 4.38
N ARG A 220 -0.22 -8.27 5.05
CA ARG A 220 0.57 -9.38 4.48
C ARG A 220 1.29 -9.06 3.18
N ASN A 221 1.46 -7.78 2.84
CA ASN A 221 2.15 -7.39 1.63
C ASN A 221 3.67 -7.44 1.83
N ARG A 222 4.42 -7.64 0.74
CA ARG A 222 5.88 -7.67 0.69
C ARG A 222 6.37 -6.61 -0.28
N ALA A 223 7.26 -5.72 0.19
CA ALA A 223 7.85 -4.67 -0.61
C ALA A 223 9.39 -4.72 -0.55
N GLU A 224 10.06 -4.63 -1.69
CA GLU A 224 11.53 -4.67 -1.76
C GLU A 224 12.08 -3.59 -2.69
N ASN A 225 13.16 -2.93 -2.26
CA ASN A 225 13.89 -1.94 -3.06
C ASN A 225 12.97 -0.82 -3.57
N VAL A 226 12.28 -0.16 -2.65
CA VAL A 226 11.31 0.91 -2.93
C VAL A 226 11.83 2.26 -2.44
N VAL A 227 11.29 3.37 -2.96
CA VAL A 227 11.69 4.71 -2.46
C VAL A 227 11.15 4.91 -1.05
N GLY A 228 9.84 4.73 -0.85
CA GLY A 228 9.21 4.63 0.45
C GLY A 228 8.39 3.35 0.55
N GLY A 229 8.22 2.81 1.75
CA GLY A 229 7.38 1.66 2.02
C GLY A 229 5.90 2.06 2.07
N TYR A 230 5.15 1.58 3.06
CA TYR A 230 3.70 1.78 3.11
C TYR A 230 3.37 3.22 3.54
N ALA A 231 2.68 3.96 2.68
CA ALA A 231 2.34 5.36 2.89
C ALA A 231 0.86 5.56 3.23
N ILE A 232 0.60 6.19 4.38
CA ILE A 232 -0.73 6.52 4.89
C ILE A 232 -0.80 8.05 5.00
N MET A 233 -1.44 8.72 4.05
CA MET A 233 -1.41 10.17 3.90
C MET A 233 -2.81 10.77 3.96
N GLY A 234 -3.05 11.69 4.89
CA GLY A 234 -4.34 12.37 5.08
C GLY A 234 -5.52 11.41 5.26
N SER A 235 -5.26 10.19 5.73
CA SER A 235 -6.20 9.07 5.74
C SER A 235 -6.63 8.71 7.16
N GLU A 236 -7.79 8.11 7.31
CA GLU A 236 -8.37 7.78 8.63
C GLU A 236 -8.83 6.33 8.72
N ARG A 237 -8.74 5.72 9.90
CA ARG A 237 -9.20 4.34 10.15
C ARG A 237 -8.57 3.34 9.18
N ILE A 238 -7.26 3.50 8.96
CA ILE A 238 -6.46 2.61 8.13
C ILE A 238 -5.82 1.53 9.01
N LYS A 239 -5.94 0.27 8.61
CA LYS A 239 -5.28 -0.86 9.26
C LYS A 239 -4.11 -1.35 8.41
N THR A 240 -2.90 -1.09 8.84
CA THR A 240 -1.67 -1.53 8.17
C THR A 240 -0.99 -2.57 9.04
N SER A 241 -1.11 -3.85 8.68
CA SER A 241 -0.56 -4.90 9.54
C SER A 241 0.07 -6.10 8.85
N HIS A 242 1.04 -6.73 9.51
CA HIS A 242 1.72 -7.92 8.98
C HIS A 242 2.40 -7.67 7.62
N ASN A 243 2.71 -6.42 7.28
CA ASN A 243 3.42 -6.11 6.05
C ASN A 243 4.92 -6.15 6.28
N TRP A 244 5.66 -6.52 5.24
CA TRP A 244 7.11 -6.52 5.25
C TRP A 244 7.66 -5.55 4.20
N VAL A 245 8.67 -4.80 4.58
CA VAL A 245 9.43 -3.95 3.66
C VAL A 245 10.92 -4.05 3.94
N ARG A 246 11.69 -4.28 2.88
CA ARG A 246 13.15 -4.32 2.92
C ARG A 246 13.78 -3.38 1.90
N GLY A 247 14.81 -2.66 2.33
CA GLY A 247 15.61 -1.85 1.42
C GLY A 247 14.84 -0.64 0.89
N ALA A 248 14.02 -0.01 1.74
CA ALA A 248 13.42 1.27 1.41
C ALA A 248 14.44 2.40 1.57
N THR A 249 14.35 3.44 0.73
CA THR A 249 15.31 4.56 0.78
C THR A 249 14.91 5.60 1.85
N GLU A 250 13.68 6.10 1.80
CA GLU A 250 13.22 7.24 2.59
C GLU A 250 12.52 6.81 3.88
N PHE A 251 11.58 5.87 3.78
CA PHE A 251 10.89 5.35 4.95
C PHE A 251 10.36 3.93 4.76
N GLY A 252 10.19 3.17 5.84
CA GLY A 252 9.50 1.87 5.80
C GLY A 252 7.98 1.99 5.97
N LEU A 253 7.55 2.83 6.91
CA LEU A 253 6.15 3.13 7.19
C LEU A 253 5.99 4.64 7.36
N LEU A 254 5.04 5.26 6.66
CA LEU A 254 4.73 6.69 6.79
C LEU A 254 3.30 6.90 7.28
N LEU A 255 3.17 7.65 8.37
CA LEU A 255 1.93 8.26 8.84
C LEU A 255 2.04 9.76 8.65
N ASN A 256 1.38 10.30 7.63
CA ASN A 256 1.39 11.72 7.32
C ASN A 256 -0.02 12.28 7.48
N LEU A 257 -0.24 13.14 8.48
CA LEU A 257 -1.55 13.73 8.76
C LEU A 257 -2.69 12.69 8.83
N SER A 258 -2.37 11.45 9.24
CA SER A 258 -3.34 10.38 9.40
C SER A 258 -3.89 10.33 10.82
N ASN A 259 -5.13 9.89 10.97
CA ASN A 259 -5.79 9.79 12.28
C ASN A 259 -6.51 8.45 12.47
N ASP A 260 -6.77 8.10 13.74
CA ASP A 260 -7.57 6.92 14.14
C ASP A 260 -7.14 5.60 13.45
N SER A 261 -5.86 5.47 13.09
CA SER A 261 -5.34 4.34 12.32
C SER A 261 -4.51 3.40 13.19
N GLU A 262 -4.41 2.14 12.75
CA GLU A 262 -3.66 1.08 13.43
C GLU A 262 -2.51 0.59 12.54
N VAL A 263 -1.29 0.66 13.07
CA VAL A 263 -0.08 0.18 12.42
C VAL A 263 0.55 -0.87 13.31
N SER A 264 0.41 -2.15 12.94
CA SER A 264 0.76 -3.26 13.82
C SER A 264 1.41 -4.45 13.15
N ASP A 265 2.28 -5.17 13.87
CA ASP A 265 2.88 -6.42 13.39
C ASP A 265 3.63 -6.29 12.04
N ASN A 266 4.05 -5.08 11.66
CA ASN A 266 4.82 -4.88 10.43
C ASN A 266 6.30 -5.12 10.69
N TRP A 267 7.02 -5.60 9.68
CA TRP A 267 8.46 -5.78 9.73
C TRP A 267 9.16 -4.89 8.70
N VAL A 268 9.90 -3.92 9.19
CA VAL A 268 10.68 -2.98 8.41
C VAL A 268 12.15 -3.28 8.61
N GLU A 269 12.90 -3.48 7.53
CA GLU A 269 14.34 -3.69 7.60
C GLU A 269 15.12 -2.92 6.54
N GLN A 270 16.34 -2.52 6.89
CA GLN A 270 17.32 -1.91 5.98
C GLN A 270 16.81 -0.62 5.33
N VAL A 271 16.22 0.29 6.10
CA VAL A 271 15.83 1.61 5.58
C VAL A 271 17.03 2.55 5.58
N PHE A 272 17.53 2.88 4.40
CA PHE A 272 18.78 3.61 4.23
C PHE A 272 18.76 4.49 2.97
N ASN A 273 18.97 5.79 3.18
CA ASN A 273 19.18 6.76 2.11
C ASN A 273 20.68 7.03 1.92
N PRO A 274 21.30 6.57 0.82
CA PRO A 274 22.71 6.84 0.53
C PRO A 274 23.00 8.30 0.22
N GLU A 275 21.97 9.11 -0.05
CA GLU A 275 22.09 10.54 -0.33
C GLU A 275 21.64 11.41 0.84
N SER A 276 21.54 10.85 2.05
CA SER A 276 21.03 11.54 3.24
C SER A 276 21.78 12.84 3.56
N ASP A 277 23.06 12.95 3.21
CA ASP A 277 23.89 14.14 3.46
C ASP A 277 23.58 15.32 2.52
N LYS A 278 22.86 15.09 1.42
CA LYS A 278 22.53 16.12 0.43
C LYS A 278 21.27 16.91 0.78
N VAL A 279 20.44 16.39 1.68
CA VAL A 279 19.13 16.95 2.03
C VAL A 279 19.00 17.01 3.54
N PHE A 280 18.52 18.14 4.06
CA PHE A 280 18.21 18.25 5.48
C PHE A 280 17.13 17.23 5.87
N ASP A 281 17.35 16.48 6.95
CA ASP A 281 16.47 15.37 7.38
C ASP A 281 16.30 14.27 6.31
N GLY A 282 17.31 14.07 5.47
CA GLY A 282 17.31 13.06 4.40
C GLY A 282 17.55 11.62 4.87
N GLU A 283 17.81 11.37 6.16
CA GLU A 283 18.07 10.01 6.64
C GLU A 283 16.83 9.10 6.47
N GLY A 284 17.07 7.84 6.11
CA GLY A 284 16.04 6.81 5.99
C GLY A 284 15.41 6.44 7.34
N LYS A 285 14.07 6.41 7.39
CA LYS A 285 13.29 6.28 8.63
C LYS A 285 12.48 4.99 8.65
N GLY A 286 12.70 4.11 9.61
CA GLY A 286 11.92 2.87 9.76
C GLY A 286 10.41 3.17 9.84
N ILE A 287 10.03 3.99 10.82
CA ILE A 287 8.71 4.63 10.92
C ILE A 287 8.89 6.14 10.84
N TYR A 288 8.06 6.80 10.03
CA TYR A 288 7.99 8.26 9.98
C TYR A 288 6.58 8.75 10.31
N ILE A 289 6.47 9.50 11.40
CA ILE A 289 5.23 10.17 11.84
C ILE A 289 5.39 11.67 11.58
N TYR A 290 4.54 12.21 10.71
CA TYR A 290 4.56 13.62 10.34
C TYR A 290 3.16 14.23 10.49
N GLY A 291 2.94 14.91 11.62
CA GLY A 291 1.65 15.57 11.93
C GLY A 291 0.44 14.63 12.05
N ALA A 292 0.64 13.31 12.10
CA ALA A 292 -0.42 12.31 12.30
C ALA A 292 -0.76 12.19 13.79
N GLN A 293 -2.03 12.07 14.18
CA GLN A 293 -2.47 12.06 15.59
C GLN A 293 -3.42 10.89 15.88
N ASP A 294 -3.60 10.53 17.15
CA ASP A 294 -4.61 9.56 17.58
C ASP A 294 -4.49 8.17 16.90
N ASN A 295 -3.30 7.79 16.43
CA ASN A 295 -3.03 6.48 15.87
C ASN A 295 -2.44 5.53 16.92
N ARG A 296 -2.54 4.23 16.66
CA ARG A 296 -1.92 3.16 17.47
C ARG A 296 -0.82 2.49 16.67
N VAL A 297 0.41 2.56 17.14
CA VAL A 297 1.60 2.00 16.51
C VAL A 297 2.22 0.98 17.47
N PHE A 298 2.00 -0.31 17.23
CA PHE A 298 2.38 -1.35 18.19
C PHE A 298 2.81 -2.67 17.56
N ALA A 299 3.59 -3.48 18.28
CA ALA A 299 4.06 -4.79 17.80
C ALA A 299 4.84 -4.77 16.48
N ASN A 300 5.33 -3.61 16.01
CA ASN A 300 6.13 -3.52 14.79
C ASN A 300 7.59 -3.87 15.09
N ARG A 301 8.27 -4.50 14.14
CA ARG A 301 9.71 -4.82 14.19
C ARG A 301 10.45 -3.92 13.22
N ILE A 302 11.31 -3.04 13.74
CA ILE A 302 12.05 -2.04 12.95
C ILE A 302 13.55 -2.26 13.12
N GLU A 303 14.19 -2.72 12.05
CA GLU A 303 15.56 -3.22 12.12
C GLU A 303 16.52 -2.53 11.17
N THR A 304 17.75 -2.26 11.63
CA THR A 304 18.88 -1.85 10.78
C THR A 304 18.59 -0.63 9.90
N SER A 305 17.73 0.28 10.38
CA SER A 305 17.43 1.55 9.71
C SER A 305 18.42 2.65 10.14
N GLN A 306 18.60 3.70 9.33
CA GLN A 306 19.36 4.88 9.80
C GLN A 306 18.66 5.52 11.01
N ILE A 307 17.34 5.68 10.95
CA ILE A 307 16.51 6.08 12.09
C ILE A 307 15.44 5.00 12.32
N GLY A 308 15.27 4.52 13.56
CA GLY A 308 14.20 3.57 13.90
C GLY A 308 12.82 4.19 13.77
N ILE A 309 12.56 5.25 14.53
CA ILE A 309 11.34 6.06 14.41
C ILE A 309 11.67 7.55 14.41
N ALA A 310 11.10 8.28 13.46
CA ALA A 310 11.15 9.73 13.40
C ALA A 310 9.75 10.32 13.60
N MET A 311 9.64 11.34 14.44
CA MET A 311 8.40 12.08 14.69
C MET A 311 8.66 13.58 14.59
N ALA A 312 7.88 14.26 13.76
CA ALA A 312 7.98 15.70 13.54
C ALA A 312 6.61 16.34 13.27
N MET A 313 6.54 17.66 13.46
CA MET A 313 5.36 18.49 13.17
C MET A 313 4.10 18.03 13.94
N GLY A 314 4.31 17.54 15.16
CA GLY A 314 3.28 16.98 16.02
C GLY A 314 3.32 15.45 16.06
N GLY A 315 2.23 14.86 16.57
CA GLY A 315 2.05 13.41 16.69
C GLY A 315 2.25 12.86 18.10
N GLU A 316 2.27 13.75 19.10
CA GLU A 316 2.35 13.42 20.52
C GLU A 316 1.16 12.61 21.04
N LYS A 317 0.01 12.63 20.34
CA LYS A 317 -1.20 11.88 20.70
C LYS A 317 -1.22 10.43 20.22
N ASN A 318 -0.21 10.00 19.46
CA ASN A 318 -0.14 8.60 19.04
C ASN A 318 0.26 7.71 20.22
N GLN A 319 -0.31 6.50 20.25
CA GLN A 319 0.05 5.46 21.20
C GLN A 319 1.15 4.59 20.58
N ILE A 320 2.35 4.58 21.18
CA ILE A 320 3.52 3.87 20.66
C ILE A 320 4.06 2.93 21.73
N HIS A 321 3.78 1.64 21.60
CA HIS A 321 4.11 0.63 22.61
C HIS A 321 4.37 -0.74 21.96
N ASP A 322 5.03 -1.66 22.64
CA ASP A 322 5.26 -3.04 22.18
C ASP A 322 6.01 -3.18 20.84
N ASN A 323 6.64 -2.12 20.32
CA ASN A 323 7.47 -2.21 19.11
C ASN A 323 8.88 -2.68 19.48
N ALA A 324 9.57 -3.28 18.51
CA ALA A 324 10.95 -3.70 18.64
C ALA A 324 11.85 -2.87 17.72
N PHE A 325 12.70 -2.02 18.32
CA PHE A 325 13.68 -1.19 17.62
C PHE A 325 15.08 -1.80 17.73
N ILE A 326 15.55 -2.39 16.64
CA ILE A 326 16.68 -3.32 16.64
C ILE A 326 17.81 -2.83 15.74
N HIS A 327 18.98 -2.59 16.31
CA HIS A 327 20.20 -2.22 15.59
C HIS A 327 20.03 -1.04 14.61
N ASN A 328 19.13 -0.09 14.91
CA ASN A 328 19.04 1.16 14.18
C ASN A 328 20.22 2.07 14.56
N GLN A 329 20.71 2.90 13.63
CA GLN A 329 21.84 3.81 13.92
C GLN A 329 21.43 4.87 14.95
N VAL A 330 20.22 5.40 14.80
CA VAL A 330 19.53 6.26 15.78
C VAL A 330 18.18 5.60 16.08
N GLN A 331 17.87 5.32 17.34
CA GLN A 331 16.59 4.67 17.66
C GLN A 331 15.40 5.62 17.45
N VAL A 332 15.51 6.85 17.96
CA VAL A 332 14.43 7.84 17.93
C VAL A 332 14.95 9.20 17.49
N LYS A 333 14.27 9.83 16.54
CA LYS A 333 14.40 11.25 16.21
C LYS A 333 13.07 11.96 16.49
N TYR A 334 12.99 12.73 17.58
CA TYR A 334 11.76 13.41 17.98
C TYR A 334 11.94 14.93 17.98
N VAL A 335 11.19 15.61 17.12
CA VAL A 335 11.15 17.07 17.01
C VAL A 335 9.84 17.59 17.58
N GLY A 336 9.77 17.69 18.92
CA GLY A 336 8.67 18.31 19.63
C GLY A 336 9.11 18.90 20.97
N GLU A 337 8.12 19.29 21.78
CA GLU A 337 8.31 20.03 23.04
C GLU A 337 7.72 19.31 24.26
N SER A 338 7.04 18.19 24.06
CA SER A 338 6.40 17.43 25.13
C SER A 338 7.31 16.32 25.66
N GLN A 339 7.05 15.89 26.89
CA GLN A 339 7.53 14.61 27.40
C GLN A 339 6.51 13.53 27.05
N LEU A 340 6.94 12.46 26.38
CA LEU A 340 6.09 11.32 26.04
C LEU A 340 6.62 10.06 26.72
N ASP A 341 5.69 9.22 27.21
CA ASP A 341 6.00 7.87 27.67
C ASP A 341 5.59 6.86 26.61
N TRP A 342 6.57 6.12 26.08
CA TRP A 342 6.41 5.04 25.12
C TRP A 342 6.75 3.73 25.81
N SER A 343 6.02 3.40 26.88
CA SER A 343 6.28 2.23 27.69
C SER A 343 6.03 0.91 26.96
N GLY A 344 6.84 -0.10 27.27
CA GLY A 344 6.66 -1.46 26.75
C GLY A 344 7.32 -1.72 25.41
N ASN A 345 8.14 -0.81 24.88
CA ASN A 345 8.90 -1.08 23.66
C ASN A 345 10.18 -1.87 23.98
N TYR A 346 10.68 -2.63 23.02
CA TYR A 346 12.00 -3.25 23.07
C TYR A 346 13.01 -2.39 22.31
N TRP A 347 14.18 -2.18 22.92
CA TRP A 347 15.26 -1.38 22.34
C TRP A 347 16.57 -2.16 22.42
N SER A 348 17.19 -2.46 21.27
CA SER A 348 18.48 -3.20 21.28
C SER A 348 19.64 -2.43 21.94
N SER A 349 19.45 -1.14 22.19
CA SER A 349 20.40 -0.25 22.86
C SER A 349 20.12 -0.11 24.36
N TYR A 350 19.04 -0.70 24.88
CA TYR A 350 18.78 -0.75 26.30
C TYR A 350 19.75 -1.72 26.99
N GLN A 351 20.38 -1.28 28.07
CA GLN A 351 21.38 -2.04 28.84
C GLN A 351 20.99 -2.18 30.32
N GLY A 352 19.70 -2.05 30.63
CA GLY A 352 19.21 -2.23 32.00
C GLY A 352 19.08 -3.70 32.40
N TRP A 353 18.57 -3.90 33.60
CA TRP A 353 18.41 -5.19 34.27
C TRP A 353 16.96 -5.36 34.71
N ASP A 354 16.57 -6.62 34.89
CA ASP A 354 15.28 -7.06 35.39
C ASP A 354 15.54 -7.93 36.63
N LEU A 355 15.43 -7.32 37.81
CA LEU A 355 15.71 -7.95 39.09
C LEU A 355 14.53 -8.79 39.60
N ASP A 356 13.30 -8.41 39.24
CA ASP A 356 12.07 -9.11 39.67
C ASP A 356 11.57 -10.18 38.67
N GLN A 357 12.22 -10.28 37.52
CA GLN A 357 12.04 -11.27 36.46
C GLN A 357 10.65 -11.20 35.79
N ASP A 358 10.10 -10.00 35.64
CA ASP A 358 8.81 -9.78 35.00
C ASP A 358 8.89 -9.59 33.46
N GLY A 359 10.11 -9.53 32.90
CA GLY A 359 10.40 -9.35 31.48
C GLY A 359 10.55 -7.89 31.04
N PHE A 360 10.43 -6.94 31.97
CA PHE A 360 10.64 -5.51 31.78
C PHE A 360 11.89 -5.05 32.56
N GLY A 361 12.51 -3.98 32.09
CA GLY A 361 13.67 -3.41 32.75
C GLY A 361 13.29 -2.50 33.93
N ASP A 362 13.98 -2.65 35.04
CA ASP A 362 13.79 -1.84 36.27
C ASP A 362 14.23 -0.38 36.13
N GLN A 363 14.85 -0.02 35.01
CA GLN A 363 15.34 1.34 34.73
C GLN A 363 14.64 1.93 33.53
N PHE A 364 14.27 3.20 33.64
CA PHE A 364 13.72 3.95 32.52
C PHE A 364 14.74 4.03 31.38
N TYR A 365 14.26 3.88 30.16
CA TYR A 365 15.05 4.10 28.96
C TYR A 365 14.72 5.46 28.35
N ARG A 366 15.74 6.17 27.87
CA ARG A 366 15.58 7.44 27.14
C ARG A 366 16.32 7.33 25.81
N PRO A 367 15.60 7.08 24.70
CA PRO A 367 16.22 6.88 23.39
C PRO A 367 16.75 8.18 22.76
N ASN A 368 16.36 9.34 23.29
CA ASN A 368 16.87 10.64 22.87
C ASN A 368 16.98 11.61 24.06
N ASP A 369 17.83 12.61 23.91
CA ASP A 369 18.02 13.69 24.88
C ASP A 369 17.99 15.09 24.23
N ALA A 370 18.10 16.14 25.05
CA ALA A 370 18.10 17.53 24.58
C ALA A 370 19.36 17.88 23.75
N LEU A 371 20.48 17.17 23.95
CA LEU A 371 21.69 17.36 23.15
C LEU A 371 21.53 16.74 21.76
N ASP A 372 20.82 15.62 21.63
CA ASP A 372 20.46 15.05 20.33
C ASP A 372 19.68 16.06 19.48
N LYS A 373 18.71 16.76 20.10
CA LYS A 373 17.98 17.85 19.45
C LYS A 373 18.91 18.98 18.99
N LEU A 374 19.89 19.36 19.81
CA LEU A 374 20.89 20.36 19.42
C LEU A 374 21.69 19.90 18.18
N PHE A 375 22.13 18.65 18.14
CA PHE A 375 22.87 18.10 17.00
C PHE A 375 22.01 17.88 15.75
N TRP A 376 20.70 17.78 15.90
CA TRP A 376 19.77 17.80 14.77
C TRP A 376 19.57 19.20 14.20
N ILE A 377 19.50 20.22 15.07
CA ILE A 377 19.38 21.63 14.66
C ILE A 377 20.69 22.16 14.07
N TYR A 378 21.83 21.72 14.62
CA TYR A 378 23.18 22.10 14.18
C TYR A 378 23.99 20.85 13.77
N PRO A 379 23.74 20.30 12.57
CA PRO A 379 24.44 19.10 12.08
C PRO A 379 25.97 19.25 12.06
N GLU A 380 26.48 20.48 11.90
CA GLU A 380 27.90 20.80 11.91
C GLU A 380 28.56 20.51 13.26
N ALA A 381 27.78 20.40 14.33
CA ALA A 381 28.25 20.05 15.67
C ALA A 381 28.27 18.53 15.93
N LYS A 382 27.79 17.69 15.00
CA LYS A 382 27.75 16.21 15.18
C LYS A 382 29.13 15.61 15.49
N PHE A 383 30.23 16.21 15.03
CA PHE A 383 31.59 15.73 15.35
C PHE A 383 31.90 15.76 16.86
N LEU A 384 31.18 16.56 17.65
CA LEU A 384 31.33 16.65 19.09
C LEU A 384 30.62 15.52 19.85
N MET A 385 29.76 14.74 19.20
CA MET A 385 28.95 13.70 19.87
C MET A 385 29.79 12.68 20.64
N SER A 386 30.99 12.35 20.14
CA SER A 386 31.91 11.43 20.80
C SER A 386 32.93 12.12 21.72
N SER A 387 32.77 13.42 21.97
CA SER A 387 33.70 14.18 22.81
C SER A 387 33.48 13.88 24.31
N PRO A 388 34.54 13.93 25.13
CA PRO A 388 34.42 13.84 26.58
C PRO A 388 33.49 14.90 27.18
N ALA A 389 33.44 16.10 26.59
CA ALA A 389 32.56 17.19 27.04
C ALA A 389 31.08 16.82 26.92
N VAL A 390 30.66 16.25 25.79
CA VAL A 390 29.28 15.77 25.59
C VAL A 390 28.95 14.62 26.54
N SER A 391 29.91 13.73 26.82
CA SER A 391 29.72 12.63 27.78
C SER A 391 29.44 13.14 29.19
N VAL A 392 30.19 14.15 29.65
CA VAL A 392 29.97 14.79 30.96
C VAL A 392 28.63 15.53 31.00
N LEU A 393 28.26 16.24 29.93
CA LEU A 393 26.97 16.92 29.84
C LEU A 393 25.79 15.94 29.88
N ARG A 394 25.88 14.79 29.20
CA ARG A 394 24.87 13.73 29.25
C ARG A 394 24.75 13.13 30.66
N TRP A 395 25.88 12.83 31.31
CA TRP A 395 25.88 12.35 32.69
C TRP A 395 25.22 13.35 33.65
N LEU A 396 25.55 14.64 33.53
CA LEU A 396 24.91 15.71 34.32
C LEU A 396 23.42 15.79 34.05
N GLN A 397 22.98 15.75 32.79
CA GLN A 397 21.56 15.76 32.43
C GLN A 397 20.80 14.56 33.02
N GLN A 398 21.41 13.38 33.08
CA GLN A 398 20.82 12.20 33.73
C GLN A 398 20.61 12.42 35.24
N GLN A 399 21.52 13.11 35.93
CA GLN A 399 21.37 13.43 37.36
C GLN A 399 20.24 14.44 37.62
N PHE A 400 19.99 15.33 36.67
CA PHE A 400 18.96 16.38 36.75
C PHE A 400 17.75 16.08 35.86
N ALA A 401 17.48 14.80 35.56
CA ALA A 401 16.46 14.40 34.59
C ALA A 401 15.05 14.90 34.95
N GLU A 402 14.76 15.14 36.24
CA GLU A 402 13.50 15.73 36.71
C GLU A 402 13.28 17.18 36.26
N LEU A 403 14.34 17.87 35.81
CA LEU A 403 14.30 19.29 35.41
C LEU A 403 14.12 19.50 33.90
N ASN A 404 14.08 18.44 33.08
CA ASN A 404 14.01 18.52 31.62
C ASN A 404 12.74 17.82 31.08
N PRO A 405 11.61 18.53 30.94
CA PRO A 405 10.30 17.93 30.64
C PRO A 405 10.08 17.68 29.13
N GLN A 406 11.13 17.32 28.38
CA GLN A 406 11.06 17.13 26.93
C GLN A 406 11.75 15.85 26.49
N GLY A 407 11.18 15.17 25.49
CA GLY A 407 11.77 13.97 24.89
C GLY A 407 10.93 12.72 25.11
N ILE A 408 11.48 11.59 24.71
CA ILE A 408 10.85 10.28 24.87
C ILE A 408 11.46 9.58 26.07
N THR A 409 10.60 8.99 26.90
CA THR A 409 10.97 8.03 27.93
C THR A 409 10.20 6.74 27.68
N ASP A 410 10.81 5.60 27.96
CA ASP A 410 10.12 4.32 28.11
C ASP A 410 10.28 3.91 29.57
N SER A 411 9.18 3.99 30.32
CA SER A 411 9.16 3.67 31.76
C SER A 411 9.20 2.18 32.07
N GLN A 412 8.91 1.32 31.09
CA GLN A 412 8.89 -0.14 31.21
C GLN A 412 9.46 -0.79 29.94
N PRO A 413 10.77 -0.62 29.66
CA PRO A 413 11.37 -1.15 28.45
C PRO A 413 11.41 -2.68 28.52
N ARG A 414 11.02 -3.37 27.46
CA ARG A 414 11.09 -4.83 27.39
C ARG A 414 12.54 -5.31 27.27
N LEU A 415 12.87 -6.43 27.91
CA LEU A 415 14.19 -7.07 27.75
C LEU A 415 14.32 -7.95 26.49
N SER A 416 13.21 -8.35 25.90
CA SER A 416 13.18 -9.14 24.66
C SER A 416 12.07 -8.66 23.73
N PRO A 417 12.28 -8.70 22.40
CA PRO A 417 11.24 -8.35 21.46
C PRO A 417 10.10 -9.38 21.51
N LEU A 418 8.87 -8.94 21.21
CA LEU A 418 7.75 -9.86 21.00
C LEU A 418 8.05 -10.79 19.82
N ALA A 419 7.58 -12.03 19.91
CA ALA A 419 7.68 -12.99 18.82
C ALA A 419 6.85 -12.49 17.63
N THR A 420 7.53 -12.06 16.56
CA THR A 420 6.86 -11.64 15.33
C THR A 420 6.34 -12.88 14.60
N GLN A 421 5.07 -12.92 14.22
CA GLN A 421 4.60 -13.93 13.28
C GLN A 421 5.32 -13.70 11.96
N ALA A 422 6.15 -14.65 11.53
CA ALA A 422 6.76 -14.58 10.22
C ALA A 422 5.65 -14.53 9.15
N VAL A 423 5.63 -13.47 8.34
CA VAL A 423 4.90 -13.45 7.06
C VAL A 423 5.26 -14.73 6.28
N ARG A 424 4.24 -15.48 5.85
CA ARG A 424 4.43 -16.76 5.14
C ARG A 424 5.38 -16.58 3.97
N GLY A 425 6.35 -17.49 3.83
CA GLY A 425 7.33 -17.48 2.74
C GLY A 425 8.64 -16.73 3.03
N MET A 426 8.85 -16.26 4.27
CA MET A 426 10.15 -15.77 4.74
C MET A 426 11.02 -16.91 5.26
N GLN A 427 11.54 -17.72 4.34
CA GLN A 427 12.88 -18.27 4.53
C GLN A 427 13.83 -17.46 3.63
N PRO A 428 15.06 -17.20 4.10
CA PRO A 428 16.08 -16.52 3.31
C PRO A 428 16.34 -17.21 1.97
#